data_AF-A0A1N7IMW3-F1
#
_entry.id   AF-A0A1N7IMW3-F1
#
_cell.length_a   1.000
_cell.length_b   1.000
_cell.length_c   1.000
_cell.angle_alpha   90.00
_cell.angle_beta   90.00
_cell.angle_gamma   90.00
#
_symmetry.space_group_name_H-M   'P 1'
#
loop_
_entity.id
_entity.type
_entity.pdbx_description
1 polymer ?
#
loop_
_entity_poly.entity_id
_entity_poly.type
_entity_poly.pdbx_seq_one_letter_code
_entity_poly.pdbx_strand_id
1 'polypeptide(L)'
;MAGMFPSMISHPDDANRRSTGQAGDDWPRPLQIGFYLLCAAAVLMLLTSMLLLGQGFPAGADESLRGYFMSNMRITAFGNIILGVLLVSAAAFFRQGSRSARRWASAFIGLSLFLNLAAFLTKILSPWATMLIVILLAFGLFSTFRPDSNAYVDKMSPRF
;
A
#
# COMPACT_ATOMS: atom_id res chain seq x y z
N MET A 1 -24.90 -9.77 36.73
CA MET A 1 -23.51 -10.23 36.50
C MET A 1 -23.53 -11.16 35.30
N ALA A 2 -23.09 -10.68 34.14
CA ALA A 2 -23.19 -11.41 32.87
C ALA A 2 -21.80 -11.90 32.44
N GLY A 3 -21.68 -13.21 32.18
CA GLY A 3 -20.76 -13.82 31.22
C GLY A 3 -19.26 -13.78 31.53
N MET A 4 -18.78 -14.71 32.37
CA MET A 4 -17.35 -15.06 32.50
C MET A 4 -16.87 -16.09 31.45
N PHE A 5 -17.63 -16.28 30.37
CA PHE A 5 -17.27 -17.18 29.27
C PHE A 5 -16.98 -16.38 28.00
N PRO A 6 -15.97 -16.77 27.18
CA PRO A 6 -15.74 -16.17 25.88
C PRO A 6 -16.96 -16.48 25.00
N SER A 7 -17.88 -15.53 24.87
CA SER A 7 -18.99 -15.63 23.94
C SER A 7 -18.48 -15.26 22.55
N MET A 8 -18.83 -16.05 21.52
CA MET A 8 -18.61 -15.66 20.12
C MET A 8 -19.51 -14.49 19.67
N ILE A 9 -20.38 -14.02 20.56
CA ILE A 9 -21.29 -12.89 20.34
C ILE A 9 -20.52 -11.62 20.66
N SER A 10 -20.11 -10.91 19.60
CA SER A 10 -19.54 -9.58 19.69
C SER A 10 -20.57 -8.58 20.22
N HIS A 11 -20.38 -8.10 21.44
CA HIS A 11 -21.21 -7.05 22.02
C HIS A 11 -20.76 -5.66 21.50
N PRO A 12 -21.68 -4.75 21.13
CA PRO A 12 -21.34 -3.40 20.64
C PRO A 12 -20.56 -2.53 21.66
N ASP A 13 -20.68 -2.85 22.94
CA ASP A 13 -20.09 -2.14 24.08
C ASP A 13 -18.91 -2.87 24.73
N ASP A 14 -18.26 -3.78 24.00
CA ASP A 14 -17.05 -4.45 24.48
C ASP A 14 -15.89 -3.46 24.62
N ALA A 15 -15.56 -3.12 25.87
CA ALA A 15 -14.45 -2.22 26.22
C ALA A 15 -13.08 -2.77 25.79
N ASN A 16 -12.94 -4.09 25.67
CA ASN A 16 -11.69 -4.74 25.25
C ASN A 16 -11.46 -4.66 23.71
N ARG A 17 -12.48 -4.23 22.95
CA ARG A 17 -12.38 -3.94 21.51
C ARG A 17 -12.18 -2.46 21.19
N ARG A 18 -12.54 -1.56 22.11
CA ARG A 18 -12.37 -0.13 21.90
C ARG A 18 -10.92 0.25 22.20
N SER A 19 -10.24 0.83 21.21
CA SER A 19 -8.96 1.50 21.45
C SER A 19 -9.16 2.58 22.52
N THR A 20 -8.60 2.36 23.70
CA THR A 20 -8.64 3.30 24.84
C THR A 20 -7.69 4.49 24.68
N GLY A 21 -6.91 4.54 23.60
CA GLY A 21 -6.07 5.68 23.25
C GLY A 21 -6.93 6.86 22.80
N GLN A 22 -6.97 7.90 23.63
CA GLN A 22 -7.59 9.18 23.29
C GLN A 22 -6.84 9.77 22.09
N ALA A 23 -7.45 9.76 20.90
CA ALA A 23 -6.85 10.37 19.73
C ALA A 23 -6.75 11.88 19.97
N GLY A 24 -5.52 12.36 20.17
CA GLY A 24 -5.22 13.79 20.18
C GLY A 24 -5.67 14.46 18.87
N ASP A 25 -5.82 15.78 18.87
CA ASP A 25 -6.16 16.54 17.66
C ASP A 25 -5.00 16.61 16.64
N ASP A 26 -3.79 16.24 17.08
CA ASP A 26 -2.59 16.24 16.25
C ASP A 26 -2.48 15.01 15.34
N TRP A 27 -1.92 15.22 14.14
CA TRP A 27 -1.69 14.17 13.15
C TRP A 27 -0.76 13.07 13.71
N PRO A 28 -1.22 11.83 13.94
CA PRO A 28 -0.45 10.82 14.67
C PRO A 28 0.84 10.43 13.93
N ARG A 29 1.95 10.35 14.67
CA ARG A 29 3.29 9.97 14.13
C ARG A 29 3.27 8.69 13.28
N PRO A 30 2.56 7.60 13.66
CA PRO A 30 2.47 6.41 12.82
C PRO A 30 1.86 6.68 11.43
N LEU A 31 0.88 7.58 11.34
CA LEU A 31 0.24 7.95 10.08
C LEU A 31 1.16 8.84 9.22
N GLN A 32 1.98 9.68 9.85
CA GLN A 32 3.04 10.43 9.18
C GLN A 32 4.09 9.49 8.56
N ILE A 33 4.56 8.53 9.34
CA ILE A 33 5.51 7.51 8.88
C ILE A 33 4.91 6.71 7.72
N GLY A 34 3.63 6.30 7.83
CA GLY A 34 2.91 5.63 6.75
C GLY A 34 2.88 6.47 5.47
N PHE A 35 2.57 7.76 5.57
CA PHE A 35 2.59 8.68 4.43
C PHE A 35 3.96 8.74 3.75
N TYR A 36 5.04 8.96 4.52
CA TYR A 36 6.39 9.05 3.95
C TYR A 36 6.84 7.73 3.32
N LEU A 37 6.51 6.59 3.92
CA LEU A 37 6.82 5.27 3.35
C LEU A 37 6.09 5.02 2.03
N LEU A 38 4.82 5.41 1.93
CA LEU A 38 4.05 5.31 0.69
C LEU A 38 4.59 6.25 -0.40
N CYS A 39 5.00 7.47 -0.04
CA CYS A 39 5.69 8.37 -0.96
C CYS A 39 7.02 7.78 -1.46
N ALA A 40 7.85 7.23 -0.55
CA ALA A 40 9.10 6.58 -0.92
C ALA A 40 8.88 5.37 -1.84
N ALA A 41 7.88 4.54 -1.54
CA ALA A 41 7.48 3.41 -2.39
C ALA A 41 7.07 3.89 -3.78
N ALA A 42 6.24 4.93 -3.88
CA ALA A 42 5.80 5.47 -5.17
C ALA A 42 6.96 6.03 -6.00
N VAL A 43 7.91 6.74 -5.37
CA VAL A 43 9.13 7.21 -6.05
C VAL A 43 9.93 6.03 -6.60
N LEU A 44 10.11 4.97 -5.82
CA LEU A 44 10.80 3.77 -6.31
C LEU A 44 10.04 3.07 -7.43
N MET A 45 8.71 2.98 -7.35
CA MET A 45 7.87 2.43 -8.43
C MET A 45 8.03 3.23 -9.73
N LEU A 46 8.12 4.56 -9.65
CA LEU A 46 8.37 5.42 -10.81
C LEU A 46 9.78 5.22 -11.38
N LEU A 47 10.81 5.27 -10.52
CA LEU A 47 12.21 5.10 -10.94
C LEU A 47 12.45 3.73 -11.58
N THR A 48 11.93 2.67 -10.96
CA THR A 48 12.04 1.31 -11.49
C THR A 48 11.33 1.17 -12.82
N SER A 49 10.15 1.78 -12.99
CA SER A 49 9.42 1.78 -14.26
C SER A 49 10.15 2.55 -15.36
N MET A 50 10.76 3.70 -15.04
CA MET A 50 11.58 4.45 -15.99
C MET A 50 12.82 3.66 -16.42
N LEU A 51 13.51 3.02 -15.47
CA LEU A 51 14.66 2.15 -15.78
C LEU A 51 14.24 0.97 -16.65
N LEU A 52 13.10 0.35 -16.35
CA LEU A 52 12.56 -0.77 -17.11
C LEU A 52 12.27 -0.39 -18.57
N LEU A 53 11.61 0.75 -18.77
CA LEU A 53 11.32 1.29 -20.10
C LEU A 53 12.59 1.69 -20.85
N GLY A 54 13.62 2.16 -20.15
CA GLY A 54 14.91 2.55 -20.73
C GLY A 54 15.82 1.37 -21.12
N GLN A 55 15.78 0.27 -20.37
CA GLN A 55 16.60 -0.92 -20.66
C GLN A 55 16.10 -1.72 -21.86
N GLY A 56 14.78 -1.79 -22.08
CA GLY A 56 14.19 -2.49 -23.22
C GLY A 56 14.43 -4.00 -23.20
N PHE A 57 14.53 -4.62 -24.39
CA PHE A 57 14.71 -6.07 -24.52
C PHE A 57 16.17 -6.47 -24.26
N PRO A 58 16.44 -7.46 -23.39
CA PRO A 58 17.80 -7.87 -23.05
C PRO A 58 18.55 -8.42 -24.28
N ALA A 59 19.81 -7.99 -24.45
CA ALA A 59 20.67 -8.45 -25.53
C ALA A 59 21.00 -9.95 -25.38
N GLY A 60 20.76 -10.73 -26.43
CA GLY A 60 21.01 -12.18 -26.45
C GLY A 60 19.87 -13.07 -25.96
N ALA A 61 18.71 -12.49 -25.62
CA ALA A 61 17.51 -13.26 -25.33
C ALA A 61 16.81 -13.75 -26.61
N ASP A 62 16.04 -14.83 -26.49
CA ASP A 62 15.31 -15.43 -27.61
C ASP A 62 14.31 -14.44 -28.21
N GLU A 63 14.56 -14.07 -29.47
CA GLU A 63 13.78 -13.07 -30.21
C GLU A 63 12.30 -13.50 -30.37
N SER A 64 12.01 -14.82 -30.33
CA SER A 64 10.64 -15.35 -30.36
C SER A 64 9.80 -14.91 -29.14
N LEU A 65 10.45 -14.62 -28.01
CA LEU A 65 9.79 -14.18 -26.77
C LEU A 65 9.68 -12.66 -26.66
N ARG A 66 10.26 -11.91 -27.59
CA ARG A 66 10.34 -10.44 -27.54
C ARG A 66 8.98 -9.77 -27.47
N GLY A 67 8.00 -10.26 -28.23
CA GLY A 67 6.64 -9.69 -28.24
C GLY A 67 5.96 -9.77 -26.86
N TYR A 68 6.05 -10.94 -26.22
CA TYR A 68 5.49 -11.16 -24.89
C TYR A 68 6.26 -10.41 -23.80
N PHE A 69 7.59 -10.43 -23.87
CA PHE A 69 8.44 -9.71 -22.92
C PHE A 69 8.16 -8.21 -22.95
N MET A 70 8.16 -7.59 -24.13
CA MET A 70 7.94 -6.15 -24.28
C MET A 70 6.53 -5.73 -23.85
N SER A 71 5.52 -6.58 -24.08
CA SER A 71 4.15 -6.31 -23.65
C SER A 71 4.02 -6.37 -22.13
N ASN A 72 4.55 -7.43 -21.50
CA ASN A 72 4.56 -7.57 -20.04
C ASN A 72 5.35 -6.44 -19.37
N MET A 73 6.52 -6.09 -19.93
CA MET A 73 7.35 -4.99 -19.48
C MET A 73 6.58 -3.66 -19.47
N ARG A 74 5.85 -3.36 -20.55
CA ARG A 74 5.02 -2.15 -20.66
C ARG A 74 3.87 -2.17 -19.66
N ILE A 75 3.16 -3.29 -19.53
CA ILE A 75 2.05 -3.44 -18.57
C ILE A 75 2.55 -3.21 -17.14
N THR A 76 3.69 -3.80 -16.78
CA THR A 76 4.30 -3.60 -15.46
C THR A 76 4.74 -2.15 -15.25
N ALA A 77 5.43 -1.54 -16.23
CA ALA A 77 5.90 -0.17 -16.10
C ALA A 77 4.74 0.83 -15.98
N PHE A 78 3.77 0.78 -16.89
CA PHE A 78 2.61 1.66 -16.84
C PHE A 78 1.75 1.40 -15.60
N GLY A 79 1.57 0.14 -15.21
CA GLY A 79 0.85 -0.22 -14.00
C GLY A 79 1.51 0.35 -12.75
N ASN A 80 2.83 0.23 -12.61
CA ASN A 80 3.56 0.80 -11.47
C ASN A 80 3.52 2.33 -11.45
N ILE A 81 3.59 2.99 -12.61
CA ILE A 81 3.46 4.46 -12.71
C ILE A 81 2.07 4.90 -12.23
N ILE A 82 1.01 4.30 -12.78
CA ILE A 82 -0.38 4.65 -12.45
C ILE A 82 -0.64 4.38 -10.97
N LEU A 83 -0.26 3.20 -10.47
CA LEU A 83 -0.47 2.83 -9.07
C LEU A 83 0.34 3.71 -8.12
N GLY A 84 1.59 4.06 -8.45
CA GLY A 84 2.39 4.99 -7.66
C GLY A 84 1.72 6.35 -7.51
N VAL A 85 1.20 6.90 -8.61
CA VAL A 85 0.48 8.19 -8.60
C VAL A 85 -0.81 8.11 -7.80
N LEU A 86 -1.63 7.06 -8.01
CA LEU A 86 -2.88 6.86 -7.28
C LEU A 86 -2.64 6.69 -5.77
N LEU A 87 -1.57 6.00 -5.41
CA LEU A 87 -1.22 5.71 -4.03
C LEU A 87 -0.74 6.96 -3.28
N VAL A 88 0.06 7.83 -3.90
CA VAL A 88 0.42 9.15 -3.34
C VAL A 88 -0.80 10.06 -3.25
N SER A 89 -1.66 10.05 -4.28
CA SER A 89 -2.89 10.84 -4.29
C SER A 89 -3.81 10.43 -3.14
N ALA A 90 -3.98 9.13 -2.92
CA ALA A 90 -4.75 8.59 -1.79
C ALA A 90 -4.08 8.90 -0.44
N ALA A 91 -2.74 8.83 -0.36
CA ALA A 91 -1.98 9.14 0.84
C ALA A 91 -2.10 10.62 1.25
N ALA A 92 -2.25 11.54 0.29
CA ALA A 92 -2.47 12.98 0.57
C ALA A 92 -3.75 13.21 1.40
N PHE A 93 -4.77 12.38 1.21
CA PHE A 93 -6.02 12.44 1.98
C PHE A 93 -5.90 11.84 3.40
N PHE A 94 -4.78 11.21 3.76
CA PHE A 94 -4.58 10.69 5.12
C PHE A 94 -4.53 11.80 6.17
N ARG A 95 -4.07 13.00 5.80
CA ARG A 95 -4.06 14.16 6.70
C ARG A 95 -5.49 14.58 7.09
N GLN A 96 -6.45 14.40 6.19
CA GLN A 96 -7.86 14.73 6.41
C GLN A 96 -8.62 13.63 7.18
N GLY A 97 -7.97 12.52 7.55
CA GLY A 97 -8.60 11.44 8.29
C GLY A 97 -9.66 10.65 7.49
N SER A 98 -9.62 10.71 6.15
CA SER A 98 -10.64 10.07 5.31
C SER A 98 -10.56 8.54 5.34
N ARG A 99 -11.66 7.89 5.74
CA ARG A 99 -11.78 6.43 5.77
C ARG A 99 -11.80 5.81 4.37
N SER A 100 -12.47 6.47 3.43
CA SER A 100 -12.55 6.01 2.03
C SER A 100 -11.16 6.04 1.38
N ALA A 101 -10.35 7.06 1.67
CA ALA A 101 -8.98 7.14 1.18
C ALA A 101 -8.13 5.96 1.64
N ARG A 102 -8.27 5.48 2.89
CA ARG A 102 -7.58 4.28 3.37
C ARG A 102 -8.01 3.00 2.67
N ARG A 103 -9.30 2.84 2.38
CA ARG A 103 -9.79 1.68 1.62
C ARG A 103 -9.17 1.65 0.22
N TRP A 104 -9.22 2.76 -0.50
CA TRP A 104 -8.61 2.87 -1.82
C TRP A 104 -7.10 2.68 -1.78
N ALA A 105 -6.40 3.28 -0.81
CA ALA A 105 -4.96 3.07 -0.63
C ALA A 105 -4.64 1.58 -0.38
N SER A 106 -5.41 0.87 0.46
CA SER A 106 -5.20 -0.56 0.68
C SER A 106 -5.44 -1.40 -0.58
N ALA A 107 -6.43 -1.04 -1.40
CA ALA A 107 -6.67 -1.68 -2.68
C ALA A 107 -5.52 -1.43 -3.67
N PHE A 108 -5.01 -0.21 -3.76
CA PHE A 108 -3.86 0.13 -4.61
C PHE A 108 -2.58 -0.55 -4.15
N ILE A 109 -2.35 -0.65 -2.83
CA ILE A 109 -1.23 -1.41 -2.27
C ILE A 109 -1.34 -2.88 -2.66
N GLY A 110 -2.50 -3.51 -2.48
CA GLY A 110 -2.72 -4.90 -2.88
C GLY A 110 -2.48 -5.15 -4.37
N LEU A 111 -3.01 -4.26 -5.22
CA LEU A 111 -2.81 -4.34 -6.67
C LEU A 111 -1.34 -4.12 -7.05
N SER A 112 -0.64 -3.22 -6.36
CA SER A 112 0.79 -2.98 -6.56
C SER A 112 1.62 -4.21 -6.18
N LEU A 113 1.31 -4.86 -5.07
CA LEU A 113 1.97 -6.10 -4.66
C LEU A 113 1.76 -7.22 -5.70
N PHE A 114 0.55 -7.38 -6.20
CA PHE A 114 0.25 -8.35 -7.25
C PHE A 114 1.04 -8.08 -8.54
N LEU A 115 1.06 -6.82 -9.00
CA LEU A 115 1.79 -6.43 -10.20
C LEU A 115 3.31 -6.65 -10.04
N ASN A 116 3.87 -6.31 -8.87
CA ASN A 116 5.28 -6.50 -8.56
C ASN A 116 5.64 -7.99 -8.47
N LEU A 117 4.75 -8.84 -7.94
CA LEU A 117 4.94 -10.29 -7.95
C LEU A 117 4.92 -10.86 -9.36
N ALA A 118 3.98 -10.43 -10.21
CA ALA A 118 3.92 -10.86 -11.62
C ALA A 118 5.19 -10.44 -12.39
N ALA A 119 5.68 -9.23 -12.15
CA ALA A 119 6.92 -8.71 -12.72
C ALA A 119 8.16 -9.49 -12.27
N PHE A 120 8.16 -9.95 -11.02
CA PHE A 120 9.21 -10.81 -10.47
C PHE A 120 9.21 -12.20 -11.11
N LEU A 121 8.04 -12.83 -11.25
CA LEU A 121 7.91 -14.16 -11.87
C LEU A 121 8.33 -14.16 -13.34
N THR A 122 8.06 -13.06 -14.05
CA THR A 122 8.48 -12.87 -15.44
C THR A 122 9.95 -12.46 -15.59
N LYS A 123 10.69 -12.32 -14.48
CA LYS A 123 12.12 -11.95 -14.42
C LYS A 123 12.46 -10.64 -15.14
N ILE A 124 11.48 -9.75 -15.30
CA ILE A 124 11.66 -8.48 -16.00
C ILE A 124 12.26 -7.45 -15.02
N LEU A 125 11.88 -7.52 -13.74
CA LEU A 125 12.41 -6.63 -12.69
C LEU A 125 13.57 -7.27 -11.92
N SER A 126 14.51 -6.40 -11.50
CA SER A 126 15.56 -6.78 -10.55
C SER A 126 14.94 -7.21 -9.21
N PRO A 127 15.31 -8.40 -8.66
CA PRO A 127 14.80 -8.90 -7.39
C PRO A 127 14.87 -7.88 -6.24
N TRP A 128 15.96 -7.11 -6.19
CA TRP A 128 16.22 -6.13 -5.13
C TRP A 128 15.23 -4.97 -5.16
N ALA A 129 14.90 -4.48 -6.34
CA ALA A 129 13.98 -3.37 -6.53
C ALA A 129 12.56 -3.76 -6.10
N THR A 130 12.08 -4.92 -6.57
CA THR A 130 10.77 -5.45 -6.22
C THR A 130 10.66 -5.68 -4.71
N MET A 131 11.70 -6.25 -4.09
CA MET A 131 11.72 -6.53 -2.66
C MET A 131 11.63 -5.24 -1.82
N LEU A 132 12.40 -4.20 -2.17
CA LEU A 132 12.34 -2.91 -1.49
C LEU A 132 10.95 -2.26 -1.59
N ILE A 133 10.34 -2.27 -2.78
CA ILE A 133 9.00 -1.72 -2.98
C ILE A 133 7.97 -2.45 -2.11
N VAL A 134 7.99 -3.79 -2.12
CA VAL A 134 7.07 -4.62 -1.32
C VAL A 134 7.23 -4.34 0.18
N ILE A 135 8.48 -4.25 0.66
CA ILE A 135 8.77 -3.93 2.07
C ILE A 135 8.17 -2.56 2.44
N LEU A 136 8.43 -1.52 1.65
CA LEU A 136 7.92 -0.18 1.94
C LEU A 136 6.39 -0.13 1.91
N LEU A 137 5.75 -0.81 0.96
CA LEU A 137 4.30 -0.91 0.87
C LEU A 137 3.72 -1.63 2.09
N ALA A 138 4.34 -2.72 2.54
CA ALA A 138 3.91 -3.48 3.71
C ALA A 138 4.04 -2.67 5.01
N PHE A 139 5.18 -2.01 5.24
CA PHE A 139 5.38 -1.14 6.40
C PHE A 139 4.49 0.10 6.36
N GLY A 140 4.25 0.67 5.17
CA GLY A 140 3.30 1.77 4.97
C GLY A 140 1.87 1.36 5.32
N LEU A 141 1.43 0.19 4.86
CA LEU A 141 0.12 -0.39 5.18
C LEU A 141 -0.01 -0.64 6.69
N PHE A 142 0.98 -1.30 7.30
CA PHE A 142 0.98 -1.59 8.74
C PHE A 142 0.87 -0.31 9.58
N SER A 143 1.64 0.73 9.22
CA SER A 143 1.62 2.02 9.92
C SER A 143 0.28 2.76 9.76
N THR A 144 -0.37 2.58 8.61
CA THR A 144 -1.69 3.16 8.31
C THR A 144 -2.81 2.53 9.14
N PHE A 145 -2.72 1.24 9.48
CA PHE A 145 -3.76 0.50 10.22
C PHE A 145 -3.47 0.30 11.71
N ARG A 146 -2.40 0.91 12.24
CA ARG A 146 -2.05 0.88 13.66
C ARG A 146 -3.20 1.47 14.52
N PRO A 147 -3.45 0.97 15.75
CA PRO A 147 -4.56 1.43 16.61
C PRO A 147 -4.66 2.96 16.76
N ASP A 148 -3.55 3.67 16.94
CA ASP A 148 -3.53 5.14 17.03
C ASP A 148 -4.03 5.81 15.74
N SER A 149 -3.64 5.26 14.60
CA SER A 149 -4.07 5.69 13.27
C SER A 149 -5.56 5.42 13.05
N ASN A 150 -6.11 4.34 13.60
CA ASN A 150 -7.55 4.03 13.51
C ASN A 150 -8.38 4.95 14.41
N ALA A 151 -7.92 5.22 15.64
CA ALA A 151 -8.59 6.12 16.57
C ALA A 151 -8.72 7.55 16.01
N TYR A 152 -7.68 8.06 15.34
CA TYR A 152 -7.71 9.37 14.68
C TYR A 152 -8.72 9.42 13.52
N VAL A 153 -8.79 8.38 12.68
CA VAL A 153 -9.73 8.32 11.55
C VAL A 153 -11.18 8.15 12.03
N ASP A 154 -11.42 7.36 13.07
CA ASP A 154 -12.77 7.21 13.64
C ASP A 154 -13.25 8.52 14.30
N LYS A 155 -12.34 9.34 14.85
CA LYS A 155 -12.65 10.69 15.35
C LYS A 155 -13.02 11.68 14.23
N MET A 156 -12.30 11.65 13.11
CA MET A 156 -12.48 12.60 12.01
C MET A 156 -13.60 12.22 11.02
N SER A 157 -13.93 10.93 10.92
CA SER A 157 -14.97 10.40 10.04
C SER A 157 -15.88 9.43 10.82
N PRO A 158 -16.68 9.91 11.79
CA PRO A 158 -17.54 9.07 12.61
C PRO A 158 -18.56 8.31 11.76
N ARG A 159 -18.84 7.06 12.15
CA ARG A 159 -19.94 6.27 11.56
C ARG A 159 -21.25 6.88 12.02
N PHE A 160 -22.01 7.45 11.07
CA PHE A 160 -23.45 7.63 11.26
C PHE A 160 -24.13 6.27 11.36
#